data_AF-A0A7K3W8M1-F1
#
_entry.id   AF-A0A7K3W8M1-F1
#
_cell.length_a   1.000
_cell.length_b   1.000
_cell.length_c   1.000
_cell.angle_alpha   90.00
_cell.angle_beta   90.00
_cell.angle_gamma   90.00
#
_symmetry.space_group_name_H-M   'P 1'
#
loop_
_entity.id
_entity.type
_entity.pdbx_description
1 polymer ?
#
loop_
_entity_poly.entity_id
_entity_poly.type
_entity_poly.pdbx_seq_one_letter_code
_entity_poly.pdbx_strand_id
1 'polypeptide(L)'
;MTSPYDWFADWVEDHVMVTLTATRGPDAARLLAEFGRYGFDQGERTLDATYALYEPTVRIGSAGAWVYAVEPSTVHGGDPAFSQRLTADGGDALAFCLTATIRALHHCRDGEYVFGVDIDLPHVRWGRDEHAYDQQMADAGLLTRDGPRPVAAAAGFVDRVFGFPVSRGMLEARLPCATVRPIGG
;
A
#
# COMPACT_ATOMS: atom_id res chain seq x y z
N MET A 1 0.27 -17.78 -16.97
CA MET A 1 1.43 -16.92 -17.37
C MET A 1 2.15 -16.53 -16.09
N THR A 2 3.47 -16.67 -16.02
CA THR A 2 4.24 -16.26 -14.83
C THR A 2 4.41 -14.74 -14.81
N SER A 3 4.04 -14.12 -13.69
CA SER A 3 4.23 -12.69 -13.45
C SER A 3 5.53 -12.46 -12.68
N PRO A 4 6.27 -11.36 -12.95
CA PRO A 4 7.42 -10.97 -12.12
C PRO A 4 7.01 -10.65 -10.67
N TYR A 5 5.71 -10.50 -10.39
CA TYR A 5 5.14 -10.27 -9.06
C TYR A 5 4.51 -11.52 -8.43
N ASP A 6 4.67 -12.70 -9.02
CA ASP A 6 4.15 -13.93 -8.42
C ASP A 6 4.71 -14.13 -7.01
N TRP A 7 5.97 -13.76 -6.77
CA TRP A 7 6.57 -13.80 -5.44
C TRP A 7 5.83 -12.93 -4.41
N PHE A 8 5.22 -11.81 -4.83
CA PHE A 8 4.51 -10.91 -3.92
C PHE A 8 3.16 -11.51 -3.54
N ALA A 9 2.48 -12.19 -4.48
CA ALA A 9 1.28 -12.94 -4.17
C ALA A 9 1.56 -14.07 -3.16
N ASP A 10 2.64 -14.83 -3.34
CA ASP A 10 3.08 -15.83 -2.33
C ASP A 10 3.35 -15.18 -0.98
N TRP A 11 4.11 -14.08 -0.99
CA TRP A 11 4.48 -13.38 0.23
C TRP A 11 3.26 -12.89 1.02
N VAL A 12 2.22 -12.39 0.34
CA VAL A 12 0.98 -11.92 0.98
C VAL A 12 0.17 -13.07 1.58
N GLU A 13 0.19 -14.25 0.97
CA GLU A 13 -0.44 -15.45 1.54
C GLU A 13 0.21 -15.87 2.87
N ASP A 14 1.53 -15.67 3.01
CA ASP A 14 2.28 -15.93 4.25
C ASP A 14 2.11 -14.82 5.32
N HIS A 15 1.67 -13.62 4.92
CA HIS A 15 1.60 -12.42 5.78
C HIS A 15 0.21 -11.77 5.75
N VAL A 16 -0.79 -12.46 6.32
CA VAL A 16 -2.24 -12.15 6.22
C VAL A 16 -2.72 -10.86 6.90
N MET A 17 -1.83 -9.93 7.28
CA MET A 17 -2.17 -8.63 7.87
C MET A 17 -1.10 -7.58 7.58
N VAL A 18 -1.07 -7.08 6.35
CA VAL A 18 -0.14 -6.04 5.91
C VAL A 18 -0.86 -4.97 5.11
N THR A 19 -0.63 -3.71 5.45
CA THR A 19 -0.95 -2.58 4.58
C THR A 19 0.35 -1.95 4.09
N LEU A 20 0.47 -1.75 2.77
CA LEU A 20 1.56 -1.01 2.15
C LEU A 20 1.00 0.28 1.58
N THR A 21 1.37 1.41 2.17
CA THR A 21 1.08 2.74 1.64
C THR A 21 2.31 3.30 0.97
N ALA A 22 2.17 3.91 -0.20
CA ALA A 22 3.23 4.63 -0.87
C ALA A 22 2.71 6.01 -1.28
N THR A 23 3.54 7.03 -1.15
CA THR A 23 3.19 8.39 -1.55
C THR A 23 4.33 9.07 -2.30
N ARG A 24 3.98 9.91 -3.25
CA ARG A 24 4.87 10.72 -4.08
C ARG A 24 4.45 12.17 -3.93
N GLY A 25 5.35 12.99 -3.40
CA GLY A 25 5.08 14.39 -3.05
C GLY A 25 5.58 14.71 -1.63
N PRO A 26 4.88 14.22 -0.58
CA PRO A 26 5.32 14.38 0.80
C PRO A 26 6.59 13.57 1.12
N ASP A 27 7.41 14.06 2.05
CA ASP A 27 8.59 13.36 2.56
C ASP A 27 8.24 12.34 3.67
N ALA A 28 9.24 11.58 4.13
CA ALA A 28 9.07 10.58 5.18
C ALA A 28 8.59 11.16 6.52
N ALA A 29 8.98 12.40 6.84
CA ALA A 29 8.56 13.05 8.07
C ALA A 29 7.06 13.39 8.02
N ARG A 30 6.57 13.86 6.87
CA ARG A 30 5.16 14.12 6.65
C ARG A 30 4.33 12.83 6.64
N LEU A 31 4.79 11.77 5.99
CA LEU A 31 4.11 10.47 6.05
C LEU A 31 3.96 10.00 7.49
N LEU A 32 5.04 10.07 8.28
CA LEU A 32 5.01 9.70 9.69
C LEU A 32 4.10 10.61 10.54
N ALA A 33 4.06 11.91 10.23
CA ALA A 33 3.19 12.87 10.89
C ALA A 33 1.71 12.55 10.71
N GLU A 34 1.29 12.07 9.52
CA GLU A 34 -0.09 11.62 9.29
C GLU A 34 -0.45 10.37 10.12
N PHE A 35 0.54 9.53 10.43
CA PHE A 35 0.39 8.44 11.42
C PHE A 35 0.35 8.95 12.88
N GLY A 36 0.36 10.27 13.10
CA GLY A 36 0.30 10.90 14.40
C GLY A 36 1.64 10.89 15.15
N ARG A 37 2.77 10.76 14.45
CA ARG A 37 4.12 10.69 15.03
C ARG A 37 5.10 11.65 14.38
N TYR A 38 6.03 12.17 15.18
CA TYR A 38 7.03 13.14 14.73
C TYR A 38 8.46 12.57 14.69
N GLY A 39 8.62 11.26 14.94
CA GLY A 39 9.92 10.60 14.93
C GLY A 39 9.81 9.10 15.13
N PHE A 40 10.90 8.40 14.79
CA PHE A 40 11.05 6.97 14.97
C PHE A 40 11.50 6.65 16.41
N ASP A 41 10.75 5.82 17.11
CA ASP A 41 10.99 5.45 18.52
C ASP A 41 11.38 3.97 18.69
N GLN A 42 11.35 3.17 17.62
CA GLN A 42 11.61 1.74 17.66
C GLN A 42 12.92 1.30 16.99
N GLY A 43 13.72 2.25 16.48
CA GLY A 43 14.91 1.96 15.68
C GLY A 43 14.57 1.27 14.36
N GLU A 44 15.54 0.55 13.77
CA GLU A 44 15.31 -0.22 12.55
C GLU A 44 14.88 -1.66 12.82
N ARG A 45 13.74 -2.08 12.25
CA ARG A 45 13.13 -3.41 12.46
C ARG A 45 12.73 -4.09 11.16
N THR A 46 12.79 -5.42 11.16
CA THR A 46 12.16 -6.27 10.13
C THR A 46 10.66 -6.39 10.40
N LEU A 47 9.90 -6.96 9.45
CA LEU A 47 8.46 -7.19 9.64
C LEU A 47 8.16 -8.09 10.85
N ASP A 48 8.85 -9.23 10.95
CA ASP A 48 8.66 -10.20 12.05
C ASP A 48 8.96 -9.59 13.42
N ALA A 49 10.03 -8.78 13.49
CA ALA A 49 10.40 -8.10 14.73
C ALA A 49 9.35 -7.06 15.15
N THR A 50 8.58 -6.53 14.19
CA THR A 50 7.50 -5.60 14.44
C THR A 50 6.22 -6.33 14.87
N TYR A 51 5.87 -7.48 14.28
CA TYR A 51 4.75 -8.31 14.76
C TYR A 51 4.90 -8.72 16.23
N ALA A 52 6.12 -8.95 16.70
CA ALA A 52 6.41 -9.33 18.07
C ALA A 52 6.22 -8.20 19.11
N LEU A 53 6.00 -6.94 18.68
CA LEU A 53 5.85 -5.82 19.60
C LEU A 53 4.44 -5.73 20.24
N TYR A 54 3.44 -6.38 19.64
CA TYR A 54 2.04 -6.33 20.09
C TYR A 54 1.47 -4.90 20.20
N GLU A 55 2.04 -3.94 19.49
CA GLU A 55 1.57 -2.56 19.41
C GLU A 55 1.48 -2.10 17.93
N PRO A 56 0.53 -1.22 17.60
CA PRO A 56 0.43 -0.62 16.27
C PRO A 56 1.73 0.07 15.90
N THR A 57 2.34 -0.32 14.78
CA THR A 57 3.67 0.15 14.38
C THR A 57 3.74 0.28 12.88
N VAL A 58 4.55 1.21 12.40
CA VAL A 58 4.79 1.44 10.98
C VAL A 58 6.29 1.45 10.71
N ARG A 59 6.68 0.81 9.61
CA ARG A 59 8.04 0.86 9.08
C ARG A 59 8.06 1.75 7.85
N ILE A 60 8.95 2.73 7.78
CA ILE A 60 9.00 3.69 6.68
C ILE A 60 10.30 3.53 5.89
N GLY A 61 10.18 3.54 4.57
CA GLY A 61 11.32 3.53 3.66
C GLY A 61 11.11 4.43 2.45
N SER A 62 12.05 4.38 1.51
CA SER A 62 11.99 5.14 0.26
C SER A 62 12.43 4.29 -0.93
N ALA A 63 11.83 4.55 -2.09
CA ALA A 63 12.16 3.89 -3.35
C ALA A 63 11.94 4.85 -4.52
N GLY A 64 13.03 5.34 -5.11
CA GLY A 64 12.96 6.37 -6.14
C GLY A 64 12.29 7.63 -5.60
N ALA A 65 11.22 8.07 -6.26
CA ALA A 65 10.44 9.24 -5.86
C ALA A 65 9.36 8.94 -4.81
N TRP A 66 9.24 7.68 -4.38
CA TRP A 66 8.21 7.23 -3.44
C TRP A 66 8.77 7.11 -2.03
N VAL A 67 7.98 7.57 -1.06
CA VAL A 67 8.11 7.22 0.35
C VAL A 67 7.02 6.21 0.66
N TYR A 68 7.35 5.15 1.37
CA TYR A 68 6.36 4.10 1.69
C TYR A 68 6.35 3.75 3.16
N ALA A 69 5.20 3.28 3.62
CA ALA A 69 4.93 2.76 4.95
C ALA A 69 4.46 1.31 4.85
N VAL A 70 5.05 0.43 5.65
CA VAL A 70 4.59 -0.94 5.86
C VAL A 70 3.99 -1.04 7.25
N GLU A 71 2.69 -1.28 7.29
CA GLU A 71 1.85 -1.40 8.47
C GLU A 71 1.57 -2.90 8.74
N PRO A 72 2.32 -3.58 9.62
CA PRO A 72 1.84 -4.82 10.21
C PRO A 72 0.60 -4.52 11.05
N SER A 73 -0.44 -5.34 10.88
CA SER A 73 -1.67 -5.36 11.71
C SER A 73 -2.50 -4.07 11.80
N THR A 74 -2.17 -3.03 11.03
CA THR A 74 -3.00 -1.82 10.88
C THR A 74 -3.34 -1.56 9.41
N VAL A 75 -4.33 -0.68 9.19
CA VAL A 75 -4.93 -0.45 7.88
C VAL A 75 -5.14 1.05 7.60
N HIS A 76 -4.31 1.94 8.15
CA HIS A 76 -4.49 3.37 7.94
C HIS A 76 -4.37 3.72 6.45
N GLY A 77 -3.44 3.09 5.74
CA GLY A 77 -3.34 3.20 4.29
C GLY A 77 -4.61 2.87 3.54
N GLY A 78 -5.39 1.90 4.06
CA GLY A 78 -6.67 1.49 3.52
C GLY A 78 -7.82 2.46 3.81
N ASP A 79 -7.63 3.49 4.65
CA ASP A 79 -8.60 4.57 4.84
C ASP A 79 -8.42 5.64 3.75
N PRO A 80 -9.41 5.85 2.86
CA PRO A 80 -9.34 6.92 1.86
C PRO A 80 -9.09 8.29 2.47
N ALA A 81 -9.66 8.59 3.64
CA ALA A 81 -9.49 9.89 4.28
C ALA A 81 -8.03 10.14 4.71
N PHE A 82 -7.30 9.08 5.10
CA PHE A 82 -5.86 9.15 5.38
C PHE A 82 -5.06 9.49 4.12
N SER A 83 -5.30 8.78 3.02
CA SER A 83 -4.61 9.00 1.75
C SER A 83 -4.95 10.36 1.10
N GLN A 84 -6.16 10.87 1.29
CA GLN A 84 -6.56 12.21 0.86
C GLN A 84 -5.80 13.30 1.63
N ARG A 85 -5.67 13.18 2.97
CA ARG A 85 -4.87 14.15 3.75
C ARG A 85 -3.40 14.14 3.35
N LEU A 86 -2.83 12.95 3.11
CA LEU A 86 -1.45 12.80 2.64
C LEU A 86 -1.17 13.58 1.35
N THR A 87 -2.15 13.62 0.44
CA THR A 87 -2.02 14.23 -0.89
C THR A 87 -2.67 15.62 -0.98
N ALA A 88 -3.11 16.21 0.14
CA ALA A 88 -3.86 17.47 0.13
C ALA A 88 -3.08 18.66 -0.46
N ASP A 89 -1.75 18.66 -0.35
CA ASP A 89 -0.89 19.69 -0.96
C ASP A 89 -0.37 19.30 -2.36
N GLY A 90 -0.96 18.26 -2.95
CA GLY A 90 -0.60 17.69 -4.23
C GLY A 90 0.13 16.35 -4.14
N GLY A 91 0.18 15.66 -5.27
CA GLY A 91 0.89 14.38 -5.44
C GLY A 91 -0.02 13.17 -5.43
N ASP A 92 0.56 11.98 -5.26
CA ASP A 92 -0.15 10.70 -5.32
C ASP A 92 0.04 9.91 -4.02
N ALA A 93 -0.97 9.12 -3.68
CA ALA A 93 -0.90 8.08 -2.67
C ALA A 93 -1.54 6.80 -3.20
N LEU A 94 -0.85 5.69 -2.98
CA LEU A 94 -1.28 4.34 -3.29
C LEU A 94 -1.35 3.54 -2.00
N ALA A 95 -2.34 2.67 -1.86
CA ALA A 95 -2.35 1.73 -0.74
C ALA A 95 -2.82 0.34 -1.18
N PHE A 96 -2.01 -0.67 -0.85
CA PHE A 96 -2.42 -2.06 -0.79
C PHE A 96 -2.87 -2.36 0.63
N CYS A 97 -4.17 -2.60 0.84
CA CYS A 97 -4.71 -3.11 2.09
C CYS A 97 -4.89 -4.62 1.92
N LEU A 98 -3.99 -5.41 2.50
CA LEU A 98 -3.88 -6.86 2.28
C LEU A 98 -4.01 -7.58 3.62
N THR A 99 -5.25 -7.77 4.03
CA THR A 99 -5.62 -8.49 5.26
C THR A 99 -6.38 -9.77 4.91
N ALA A 100 -6.70 -10.57 5.92
CA ALA A 100 -7.53 -11.75 5.76
C ALA A 100 -8.95 -11.44 5.19
N THR A 101 -9.45 -10.22 5.37
CA THR A 101 -10.82 -9.82 5.00
C THR A 101 -10.88 -8.71 3.96
N ILE A 102 -9.78 -8.00 3.73
CA ILE A 102 -9.71 -6.87 2.81
C ILE A 102 -8.54 -7.11 1.87
N ARG A 103 -8.79 -7.11 0.57
CA ARG A 103 -7.76 -7.16 -0.47
C ARG A 103 -8.03 -6.03 -1.43
N ALA A 104 -7.55 -4.84 -1.10
CA ALA A 104 -7.92 -3.63 -1.79
C ALA A 104 -6.70 -2.86 -2.28
N LEU A 105 -6.83 -2.23 -3.45
CA LEU A 105 -5.88 -1.25 -3.97
C LEU A 105 -6.57 0.11 -4.09
N HIS A 106 -5.98 1.14 -3.48
CA HIS A 106 -6.49 2.50 -3.44
C HIS A 106 -5.52 3.44 -4.16
N HIS A 107 -6.05 4.47 -4.82
CA HIS A 107 -5.31 5.61 -5.36
C HIS A 107 -5.99 6.93 -4.99
N CYS A 108 -5.25 7.80 -4.31
CA CYS A 108 -5.59 9.19 -4.11
C CYS A 108 -4.61 10.10 -4.85
N ARG A 109 -5.10 11.23 -5.35
CA ARG A 109 -4.30 12.25 -6.01
C ARG A 109 -4.82 13.63 -5.66
N ASP A 110 -3.91 14.53 -5.29
CA ASP A 110 -4.22 15.94 -5.00
C ASP A 110 -5.40 16.12 -4.03
N GLY A 111 -5.47 15.28 -2.98
CA GLY A 111 -6.54 15.32 -1.97
C GLY A 111 -7.83 14.59 -2.37
N GLU A 112 -7.90 14.04 -3.58
CA GLU A 112 -9.09 13.37 -4.11
C GLU A 112 -8.91 11.85 -4.09
N TYR A 113 -9.94 11.14 -3.62
CA TYR A 113 -10.01 9.69 -3.76
C TYR A 113 -10.44 9.32 -5.17
N VAL A 114 -9.46 9.03 -6.04
CA VAL A 114 -9.70 8.82 -7.47
C VAL A 114 -10.31 7.45 -7.71
N PHE A 115 -9.65 6.42 -7.22
CA PHE A 115 -9.92 5.04 -7.60
C PHE A 115 -9.65 4.11 -6.43
N GLY A 116 -10.44 3.06 -6.36
CA GLY A 116 -9.85 1.77 -6.11
C GLY A 116 -10.80 0.61 -6.25
N VAL A 117 -10.27 -0.54 -5.88
CA VAL A 117 -10.75 -1.82 -6.34
C VAL A 117 -10.51 -2.90 -5.30
N ASP A 118 -11.48 -3.81 -5.18
CA ASP A 118 -11.25 -5.11 -4.58
C ASP A 118 -10.42 -5.96 -5.54
N ILE A 119 -9.21 -6.34 -5.13
CA ILE A 119 -8.24 -7.05 -5.95
C ILE A 119 -8.78 -8.43 -6.36
N ASP A 120 -9.50 -9.12 -5.48
CA ASP A 120 -10.06 -10.44 -5.76
C ASP A 120 -11.38 -10.35 -6.53
N LEU A 121 -12.12 -9.24 -6.39
CA LEU A 121 -13.37 -8.95 -7.10
C LEU A 121 -13.26 -7.63 -7.88
N PRO A 122 -12.47 -7.56 -8.96
CA PRO A 122 -12.08 -6.29 -9.60
C PRO A 122 -13.20 -5.56 -10.36
N HIS A 123 -14.43 -6.07 -10.31
CA HIS A 123 -15.65 -5.37 -10.72
C HIS A 123 -16.28 -4.56 -9.58
N VAL A 124 -15.90 -4.83 -8.32
CA VAL A 124 -16.23 -4.01 -7.16
C VAL A 124 -15.20 -2.90 -7.06
N ARG A 125 -15.66 -1.69 -7.37
CA ARG A 125 -14.83 -0.49 -7.44
C ARG A 125 -15.50 0.67 -6.75
N TRP A 126 -14.69 1.67 -6.46
CA TRP A 126 -15.09 2.85 -5.70
C TRP A 126 -14.17 4.02 -6.03
N GLY A 127 -14.54 5.21 -5.58
CA GLY A 127 -13.82 6.45 -5.84
C GLY A 127 -14.58 7.38 -6.76
N ARG A 128 -14.00 8.55 -7.02
CA ARG A 128 -14.59 9.59 -7.85
C ARG A 128 -14.64 9.22 -9.33
N ASP A 129 -13.68 8.42 -9.78
CA ASP A 129 -13.56 7.95 -11.16
C ASP A 129 -13.15 6.46 -11.17
N GLU A 130 -14.13 5.60 -10.85
CA GLU A 130 -13.95 4.15 -10.71
C GLU A 130 -13.52 3.43 -12.01
N HIS A 131 -13.59 4.12 -13.15
CA HIS A 131 -13.23 3.62 -14.48
C HIS A 131 -11.98 4.29 -15.07
N ALA A 132 -11.29 5.14 -14.30
CA ALA A 132 -10.09 5.88 -14.75
C ALA A 132 -8.99 4.97 -15.33
N TYR A 133 -8.97 3.69 -14.92
CA TYR A 133 -7.89 2.75 -15.18
C TYR A 133 -8.32 1.44 -15.86
N ASP A 134 -9.51 1.38 -16.47
CA ASP A 134 -10.06 0.13 -17.05
C ASP A 134 -9.09 -0.56 -18.00
N GLN A 135 -8.51 0.21 -18.93
CA GLN A 135 -7.57 -0.34 -19.90
C GLN A 135 -6.31 -0.85 -19.21
N GLN A 136 -5.75 -0.07 -18.28
CA GLN A 136 -4.52 -0.42 -17.58
C GLN A 136 -4.71 -1.65 -16.67
N MET A 137 -5.88 -1.79 -16.04
CA MET A 137 -6.25 -2.97 -15.27
C MET A 137 -6.40 -4.21 -16.17
N ALA A 138 -7.04 -4.08 -17.33
CA ALA A 138 -7.13 -5.15 -18.32
C ALA A 138 -5.73 -5.57 -18.80
N ASP A 139 -4.88 -4.61 -19.16
CA ASP A 139 -3.51 -4.85 -19.64
C ASP A 139 -2.62 -5.50 -18.58
N ALA A 140 -2.87 -5.22 -17.29
CA ALA A 140 -2.18 -5.85 -16.17
C ALA A 140 -2.73 -7.25 -15.82
N GLY A 141 -3.85 -7.64 -16.43
CA GLY A 141 -4.49 -8.93 -16.22
C GLY A 141 -5.43 -9.00 -15.02
N LEU A 142 -5.74 -7.88 -14.34
CA LEU A 142 -6.70 -7.88 -13.22
C LEU A 142 -8.09 -8.27 -13.69
N LEU A 143 -8.48 -7.92 -14.92
CA LEU A 143 -9.82 -8.18 -15.45
C LEU A 143 -9.94 -9.51 -16.21
N THR A 144 -8.88 -10.33 -16.20
CA THR A 144 -8.82 -11.58 -16.98
C THR A 144 -8.80 -12.80 -16.08
N ARG A 145 -9.65 -13.79 -16.37
CA ARG A 145 -9.73 -15.04 -15.59
C ARG A 145 -8.46 -15.89 -15.68
N ASP A 146 -7.80 -15.91 -16.83
CA ASP A 146 -6.60 -16.70 -17.09
C ASP A 146 -5.30 -15.88 -16.91
N GLY A 147 -5.40 -14.74 -16.22
CA GLY A 147 -4.30 -13.83 -15.96
C GLY A 147 -3.35 -14.30 -14.83
N PRO A 148 -2.41 -13.43 -14.41
CA PRO A 148 -1.67 -13.63 -13.17
C PRO A 148 -2.60 -13.75 -11.96
N ARG A 149 -2.07 -14.20 -10.82
CA ARG A 149 -2.81 -14.12 -9.56
C ARG A 149 -3.21 -12.67 -9.24
N PRO A 150 -4.38 -12.43 -8.62
CA PRO A 150 -4.91 -11.08 -8.42
C PRO A 150 -3.93 -10.09 -7.78
N VAL A 151 -3.25 -10.48 -6.69
CA VAL A 151 -2.24 -9.64 -6.02
C VAL A 151 -1.04 -9.34 -6.94
N ALA A 152 -0.57 -10.33 -7.70
CA ALA A 152 0.53 -10.15 -8.64
C ALA A 152 0.12 -9.24 -9.82
N ALA A 153 -1.12 -9.36 -10.29
CA ALA A 153 -1.69 -8.48 -11.30
C ALA A 153 -1.79 -7.04 -10.78
N ALA A 154 -2.28 -6.84 -9.55
CA ALA A 154 -2.39 -5.53 -8.90
C ALA A 154 -1.03 -4.86 -8.70
N ALA A 155 0.01 -5.60 -8.30
CA ALA A 155 1.37 -5.07 -8.23
C ALA A 155 1.93 -4.69 -9.60
N GLY A 156 1.69 -5.52 -10.63
CA GLY A 156 2.07 -5.20 -12.01
C GLY A 156 1.34 -3.98 -12.58
N PHE A 157 0.07 -3.80 -12.22
CA PHE A 157 -0.70 -2.59 -12.51
C PHE A 157 -0.05 -1.36 -11.87
N VAL A 158 0.28 -1.44 -10.57
CA VAL A 158 0.87 -0.32 -9.85
C VAL A 158 2.23 0.09 -10.41
N ASP A 159 3.09 -0.88 -10.72
CA ASP A 159 4.38 -0.62 -11.35
C ASP A 159 4.21 0.07 -12.72
N ARG A 160 3.35 -0.47 -13.58
CA ARG A 160 3.16 0.07 -14.94
C ARG A 160 2.55 1.46 -14.95
N VAL A 161 1.56 1.73 -14.09
CA VAL A 161 0.80 2.98 -14.13
C VAL A 161 1.48 4.09 -13.34
N PHE A 162 2.08 3.75 -12.19
CA PHE A 162 2.61 4.74 -11.26
C PHE A 162 4.13 4.73 -11.14
N GLY A 163 4.81 3.74 -11.73
CA GLY A 163 6.26 3.58 -11.61
C GLY A 163 6.67 3.24 -10.17
N PHE A 164 5.85 2.45 -9.46
CA PHE A 164 6.14 1.99 -8.10
C PHE A 164 6.28 0.46 -8.07
N PRO A 165 7.48 -0.08 -8.37
CA PRO A 165 7.71 -1.51 -8.31
C PRO A 165 7.81 -1.98 -6.86
N VAL A 166 6.80 -2.73 -6.39
CA VAL A 166 6.87 -3.42 -5.10
C VAL A 166 8.04 -4.39 -5.14
N SER A 167 8.89 -4.38 -4.10
CA SER A 167 10.07 -5.24 -4.03
C SER A 167 10.19 -5.93 -2.68
N ARG A 168 10.87 -7.08 -2.65
CA ARG A 168 11.16 -7.79 -1.39
C ARG A 168 11.86 -6.91 -0.38
N GLY A 169 12.82 -6.09 -0.82
CA GLY A 169 13.54 -5.15 0.05
C GLY A 169 12.61 -4.17 0.78
N MET A 170 11.53 -3.71 0.15
CA MET A 170 10.56 -2.84 0.82
C MET A 170 9.85 -3.53 1.99
N LEU A 171 9.60 -4.83 1.87
CA LEU A 171 8.80 -5.59 2.80
C LEU A 171 9.65 -6.27 3.88
N GLU A 172 10.81 -6.81 3.50
CA GLU A 172 11.64 -7.71 4.31
C GLU A 172 12.82 -6.99 4.98
N ALA A 173 13.29 -5.85 4.45
CA ALA A 173 14.45 -5.16 5.01
C ALA A 173 14.17 -4.58 6.41
N ARG A 174 15.27 -4.30 7.12
CA ARG A 174 15.23 -3.48 8.34
C ARG A 174 14.95 -2.04 7.93
N LEU A 175 13.91 -1.46 8.52
CA LEU A 175 13.47 -0.09 8.22
C LEU A 175 13.23 0.69 9.50
N PRO A 176 13.47 2.02 9.51
CA PRO A 176 13.06 2.90 10.59
C PRO A 176 11.60 2.67 10.98
N CYS A 177 11.36 2.45 12.27
CA CYS A 177 10.09 2.02 12.81
C CYS A 177 9.59 3.00 13.87
N ALA A 178 8.28 3.24 13.88
CA ALA A 178 7.60 4.06 14.88
C ALA A 178 6.33 3.37 15.37
N THR A 179 6.05 3.48 16.67
CA THR A 179 4.75 3.08 17.23
C THR A 179 3.69 4.10 16.78
N VAL A 180 2.55 3.68 16.24
CA VAL A 180 1.47 4.59 15.78
C VAL A 180 0.26 4.50 16.70
N ARG A 181 -0.68 5.44 16.58
CA ARG A 181 -1.95 5.33 17.33
C ARG A 181 -2.88 4.34 16.63
N PRO A 182 -3.77 3.64 17.36
CA PRO A 182 -4.86 2.91 16.75
C PRO A 182 -5.80 3.86 15.99
N ILE A 183 -6.43 3.38 14.92
CA ILE A 183 -7.52 4.08 14.24
C ILE A 183 -8.69 4.24 15.23
N GLY A 184 -9.05 5.48 15.58
CA GLY A 184 -10.26 5.79 16.37
C GLY A 184 -10.08 6.04 17.87
N GLY A 185 -8.88 6.43 18.33
CA GLY A 185 -8.61 6.84 19.72
C GLY A 185 -8.46 8.35 19.92
#